data_AF-A0A928ULX9-F1
#
_entry.id   AF-A0A928ULX9-F1
#
_cell.length_a   1.000
_cell.length_b   1.000
_cell.length_c   1.000
_cell.angle_alpha   90.00
_cell.angle_beta   90.00
_cell.angle_gamma   90.00
#
_symmetry.space_group_name_H-M   'P 1'
#
loop_
_entity.id
_entity.type
_entity.pdbx_description
1 polymer ?
#
loop_
_entity_poly.entity_id
_entity_poly.type
_entity_poly.pdbx_seq_one_letter_code
_entity_poly.pdbx_strand_id
1 'polypeptide(L)'
;MKVSAVQKTNYYKPFRVLSTQKTPLLLQNANTTFGIANAGKLKLLFTYGVPCMYSGIEMIDPPKVQRLLKSGAFQLPIGQLIKILEPFEHQLADREARVYTIVKEEAEKNPDLSLKQVFETLAPIHRKRLRKKQAPIFQDIIEAGQLLPEEYRYKFDRFMAITETKLDGKPVYVPFSTNEFKYRLEKIREDVNKRKDVKGVKVLNKMLKEAERLPLKTCSNTEEHQKTIINFLEIIRKRSVLQGYEPLEKLITTSLDKLNHKKLIEPFSRKSFIYNLGKLLRGLEDEKLRDRILDAAETLPTSKDSTSAYIIKCSADPSEKIAYRLLWPTFASIEHIKPKSKGGADAMSNFGGATTLENSTRCNIDFNVQLKRKPETKINCQKYIDRIIELARNGIFKKHKIDTGYIRDFKNTVQKESKGALVVNIAEFDKKARF
;
A
#
# COMPACT_ATOMS: atom_id res chain seq x y z
N MET A 1 15.95 -57.91 -1.86
CA MET A 1 14.73 -57.37 -1.22
C MET A 1 15.21 -56.60 0.02
N LYS A 2 15.50 -55.30 0.06
CA LYS A 2 14.83 -54.07 -0.42
C LYS A 2 13.37 -53.98 0.03
N VAL A 3 13.13 -53.27 1.14
CA VAL A 3 12.18 -52.13 1.34
C VAL A 3 12.60 -51.45 2.67
N SER A 4 13.49 -50.44 2.65
CA SER A 4 13.15 -49.00 2.64
C SER A 4 12.62 -48.46 3.98
N ALA A 5 13.54 -48.08 4.86
CA ALA A 5 13.31 -47.09 5.91
C ALA A 5 13.26 -45.70 5.25
N VAL A 6 12.08 -45.07 5.25
CA VAL A 6 11.94 -43.64 4.92
C VAL A 6 11.63 -42.88 6.19
N GLN A 7 12.50 -41.90 6.42
CA GLN A 7 12.52 -40.94 7.51
C GLN A 7 11.16 -40.30 7.76
N LYS A 8 10.71 -40.38 9.02
CA LYS A 8 9.79 -39.41 9.61
C LYS A 8 10.48 -38.05 9.67
N THR A 9 10.25 -37.21 8.69
CA THR A 9 10.46 -35.76 8.81
C THR A 9 9.32 -35.04 8.11
N ASN A 10 8.32 -34.62 8.87
CA ASN A 10 7.52 -33.45 8.54
C ASN A 10 7.15 -32.77 9.85
N TYR A 11 8.11 -31.97 10.33
CA TYR A 11 7.81 -30.90 11.27
C TYR A 11 6.75 -30.02 10.63
N TYR A 12 5.55 -30.03 11.22
CA TYR A 12 4.56 -28.98 11.06
C TYR A 12 5.25 -27.62 11.22
N LYS A 13 5.53 -26.95 10.10
CA LYS A 13 5.73 -25.50 10.13
C LYS A 13 4.35 -24.90 10.21
N PRO A 14 4.00 -24.21 11.32
CA PRO A 14 2.72 -23.52 11.39
C PRO A 14 2.64 -22.53 10.22
N PHE A 15 1.45 -22.45 9.63
CA PHE A 15 1.04 -21.39 8.72
C PHE A 15 1.34 -20.04 9.38
N ARG A 16 2.54 -19.52 9.13
CA ARG A 16 2.88 -18.13 9.35
C ARG A 16 2.22 -17.39 8.18
N VAL A 17 0.92 -17.16 8.32
CA VAL A 17 0.34 -15.94 7.75
C VAL A 17 1.26 -14.85 8.29
N LEU A 18 2.07 -14.24 7.41
CA LEU A 18 2.79 -13.02 7.71
C LEU A 18 1.74 -11.92 7.89
N SER A 19 1.05 -12.00 9.02
CA SER A 19 0.26 -10.98 9.67
C SER A 19 1.23 -9.89 10.11
N THR A 20 1.71 -9.12 9.14
CA THR A 20 2.03 -7.68 9.21
C THR A 20 2.39 -7.20 7.80
N GLN A 21 1.55 -7.45 6.79
CA GLN A 21 1.48 -6.45 5.72
C GLN A 21 0.73 -5.26 6.33
N LYS A 22 1.49 -4.34 6.93
CA LYS A 22 1.03 -2.97 7.14
C LYS A 22 0.48 -2.52 5.78
N THR A 23 -0.83 -2.36 5.70
CA THR A 23 -1.44 -1.54 4.65
C THR A 23 -0.61 -0.26 4.60
N PRO A 24 -0.08 0.18 3.45
CA PRO A 24 0.65 1.43 3.41
C PRO A 24 -0.30 2.49 3.94
N LEU A 25 0.12 3.13 5.02
CA LEU A 25 -0.49 4.27 5.66
C LEU A 25 -0.55 5.42 4.64
N LEU A 26 -1.56 5.38 3.79
CA LEU A 26 -1.74 6.27 2.65
C LEU A 26 -2.33 7.60 3.13
N LEU A 27 -1.40 8.54 3.36
CA LEU A 27 -1.47 9.90 3.92
C LEU A 27 -0.70 10.10 5.23
N GLN A 28 -0.05 9.06 5.75
CA GLN A 28 0.77 9.17 6.95
C GLN A 28 2.15 8.60 6.64
N ASN A 29 3.05 9.45 6.13
CA ASN A 29 4.52 9.38 6.26
C ASN A 29 5.23 10.48 5.43
N ALA A 30 4.67 11.70 5.37
CA ALA A 30 5.47 12.85 4.94
C ALA A 30 6.40 13.37 6.05
N ASN A 31 6.15 12.99 7.32
CA ASN A 31 6.92 13.42 8.49
C ASN A 31 7.44 12.26 9.36
N THR A 32 7.78 11.10 8.78
CA THR A 32 8.62 10.11 9.49
C THR A 32 10.08 10.50 9.36
N THR A 33 10.50 11.46 10.17
CA THR A 33 11.85 11.55 10.71
C THR A 33 12.03 10.44 11.74
N PHE A 34 12.20 9.19 11.32
CA PHE A 34 12.74 8.14 12.19
C PHE A 34 13.67 7.21 11.41
N GLY A 35 14.96 7.30 11.74
CA GLY A 35 16.12 6.62 11.15
C GLY A 35 16.66 7.33 9.90
N ILE A 36 17.92 7.73 9.77
CA ILE A 36 19.18 7.41 10.41
C ILE A 36 20.10 8.59 10.07
N ALA A 37 20.93 9.10 10.99
CA ALA A 37 21.93 10.14 10.69
C ALA A 37 22.82 9.78 9.47
N ASN A 38 22.96 8.48 9.17
CA ASN A 38 23.75 7.93 8.07
C ASN A 38 23.04 7.91 6.71
N ALA A 39 21.70 7.81 6.64
CA ALA A 39 20.98 7.71 5.36
C ALA A 39 20.67 9.09 4.73
N GLY A 40 20.71 10.15 5.55
CA GLY A 40 20.36 11.52 5.12
C GLY A 40 21.22 12.01 3.95
N LYS A 41 22.51 11.69 3.96
CA LYS A 41 23.45 12.06 2.89
C LYS A 41 23.08 11.44 1.54
N LEU A 42 22.72 10.15 1.51
CA LEU A 42 22.31 9.49 0.27
C LEU A 42 20.98 10.05 -0.26
N LYS A 43 20.05 10.40 0.64
CA LYS A 43 18.77 11.02 0.23
C LYS A 43 18.97 12.36 -0.49
N LEU A 44 19.98 13.15 -0.13
CA LEU A 44 20.31 14.39 -0.83
C LEU A 44 20.68 14.16 -2.29
N LEU A 45 21.27 13.01 -2.64
CA LEU A 45 21.62 12.71 -4.02
C LEU A 45 20.38 12.49 -4.90
N PHE A 46 19.25 12.08 -4.32
CA PHE A 46 18.01 11.84 -5.07
C PHE A 46 17.42 13.10 -5.70
N THR A 47 17.74 14.30 -5.18
CA THR A 47 17.36 15.56 -5.83
C THR A 47 18.06 15.79 -7.17
N TYR A 48 19.08 14.98 -7.49
CA TYR A 48 19.90 15.08 -8.69
C TYR A 48 19.60 13.96 -9.70
N GLY A 49 18.39 13.39 -9.70
CA GLY A 49 17.97 12.43 -10.73
C GLY A 49 18.75 11.12 -10.68
N VAL A 50 18.91 10.55 -9.48
CA VAL A 50 19.54 9.24 -9.33
C VAL A 50 18.52 8.16 -9.72
N PRO A 51 18.86 7.23 -10.64
CA PRO A 51 17.95 6.16 -11.03
C PRO A 51 17.82 5.10 -9.93
N CYS A 52 16.79 4.28 -10.00
CA CYS A 52 16.63 3.12 -9.14
C CYS A 52 17.60 2.01 -9.55
N MET A 53 18.31 1.43 -8.59
CA MET A 53 19.28 0.37 -8.88
C MET A 53 18.64 -0.93 -9.39
N TYR A 54 17.35 -1.15 -9.16
CA TYR A 54 16.62 -2.33 -9.64
C TYR A 54 15.95 -2.08 -11.00
N SER A 55 15.19 -0.99 -11.13
CA SER A 55 14.35 -0.72 -12.32
C SER A 55 14.96 0.26 -13.32
N GLY A 56 16.00 1.00 -12.94
CA GLY A 56 16.63 2.03 -13.79
C GLY A 56 15.82 3.32 -13.93
N ILE A 57 14.60 3.37 -13.38
CA ILE A 57 13.72 4.55 -13.40
C ILE A 57 14.34 5.66 -12.55
N GLU A 58 14.42 6.88 -13.09
CA GLU A 58 14.82 8.06 -12.32
C GLU A 58 13.86 8.27 -11.14
N MET A 59 14.39 8.33 -9.92
CA MET A 59 13.54 8.39 -8.73
C MET A 59 13.07 9.81 -8.43
N ILE A 60 11.81 9.93 -8.00
CA ILE A 60 11.25 11.22 -7.58
C ILE A 60 11.69 11.55 -6.16
N ASP A 61 12.28 12.72 -5.95
CA ASP A 61 12.59 13.23 -4.61
C ASP A 61 11.30 13.49 -3.80
N PRO A 62 11.05 12.77 -2.68
CA PRO A 62 9.79 12.91 -1.93
C PRO A 62 9.48 14.33 -1.42
N PRO A 63 10.44 15.12 -0.89
CA PRO A 63 10.26 16.54 -0.58
C PRO A 63 9.71 17.39 -1.74
N LYS A 64 10.07 17.12 -3.00
CA LYS A 64 9.49 17.82 -4.17
C LYS A 64 7.97 17.64 -4.22
N VAL A 65 7.50 16.40 -4.06
CA VAL A 65 6.07 16.09 -4.10
C VAL A 65 5.34 16.56 -2.84
N GLN A 66 6.00 16.53 -1.67
CA GLN A 66 5.42 17.10 -0.46
C GLN A 66 5.18 18.61 -0.56
N ARG A 67 6.04 19.35 -1.29
CA ARG A 67 5.81 20.77 -1.57
C ARG A 67 4.58 20.99 -2.43
N LEU A 68 4.40 20.18 -3.48
CA LEU A 68 3.19 20.22 -4.33
C LEU A 68 1.91 19.94 -3.51
N LEU A 69 1.97 18.95 -2.63
CA LEU A 69 0.85 18.63 -1.73
C LEU A 69 0.51 19.81 -0.81
N LYS A 70 1.53 20.46 -0.22
CA LYS A 70 1.34 21.61 0.68
C LYS A 70 0.87 22.88 -0.03
N SER A 71 1.25 23.06 -1.30
CA SER A 71 0.88 24.25 -2.06
C SER A 71 -0.52 24.19 -2.66
N GLY A 72 -1.27 23.11 -2.46
CA GLY A 72 -2.58 22.95 -3.07
C GLY A 72 -2.53 22.57 -4.56
N ALA A 73 -1.37 22.13 -5.07
CA ALA A 73 -1.18 21.88 -6.51
C ALA A 73 -2.08 20.74 -7.03
N PHE A 74 -2.38 19.74 -6.20
CA PHE A 74 -3.18 18.58 -6.57
C PHE A 74 -4.69 18.84 -6.55
N GLN A 75 -5.11 20.01 -6.08
CA GLN A 75 -6.50 20.46 -6.03
C GLN A 75 -6.86 21.34 -7.23
N LEU A 76 -5.87 21.75 -8.02
CA LEU A 76 -6.08 22.53 -9.23
C LEU A 76 -6.89 21.76 -10.28
N PRO A 77 -7.54 22.47 -11.23
CA PRO A 77 -8.16 21.86 -12.39
C PRO A 77 -7.17 20.96 -13.15
N ILE A 78 -7.68 19.89 -13.76
CA ILE A 78 -6.86 18.81 -14.31
C ILE A 78 -5.94 19.31 -15.43
N GLY A 79 -6.39 20.26 -16.24
CA GLY A 79 -5.56 20.88 -17.28
C GLY A 79 -4.33 21.60 -16.74
N GLN A 80 -4.42 22.18 -15.54
CA GLN A 80 -3.26 22.79 -14.85
C GLN A 80 -2.42 21.72 -14.15
N LEU A 81 -3.08 20.75 -13.50
CA LEU A 81 -2.39 19.67 -12.80
C LEU A 81 -1.52 18.84 -13.75
N ILE A 82 -1.98 18.55 -14.96
CA ILE A 82 -1.18 17.82 -15.95
C ILE A 82 0.14 18.54 -16.27
N LYS A 83 0.13 19.87 -16.43
CA LYS A 83 1.36 20.66 -16.62
C LYS A 83 2.31 20.56 -15.42
N ILE A 84 1.77 20.46 -14.20
CA ILE A 84 2.56 20.26 -12.98
C ILE A 84 3.14 18.84 -12.91
N LEU A 85 2.42 17.86 -13.45
CA LEU A 85 2.81 16.45 -13.42
C LEU A 85 3.72 16.04 -14.58
N GLU A 86 3.71 16.79 -15.69
CA GLU A 86 4.50 16.55 -16.90
C GLU A 86 6.00 16.30 -16.63
N PRO A 87 6.69 17.04 -15.74
CA PRO A 87 8.09 16.76 -15.41
C PRO A 87 8.34 15.37 -14.82
N PHE A 88 7.31 14.69 -14.31
CA PHE A 88 7.40 13.35 -13.73
C PHE A 88 6.97 12.24 -14.70
N GLU A 89 6.47 12.57 -15.89
CA GLU A 89 5.88 11.61 -16.84
C GLU A 89 6.83 10.46 -17.18
N HIS A 90 8.09 10.78 -17.51
CA HIS A 90 9.13 9.80 -17.83
C HIS A 90 9.53 8.89 -16.67
N GLN A 91 9.15 9.24 -15.44
CA GLN A 91 9.44 8.46 -14.23
C GLN A 91 8.32 7.44 -13.94
N LEU A 92 7.14 7.59 -14.55
CA LEU A 92 6.03 6.67 -14.38
C LEU A 92 6.25 5.41 -15.21
N ALA A 93 5.91 4.25 -14.64
CA ALA A 93 6.04 2.97 -15.32
C ALA A 93 4.73 2.18 -15.29
N ASP A 94 4.63 1.21 -16.20
CA ASP A 94 3.56 0.21 -16.25
C ASP A 94 2.13 0.79 -16.11
N ARG A 95 1.51 0.57 -14.94
CA ARG A 95 0.13 0.93 -14.67
C ARG A 95 -0.01 2.43 -14.42
N GLU A 96 0.94 3.02 -13.70
CA GLU A 96 0.98 4.44 -13.38
C GLU A 96 1.07 5.26 -14.68
N ALA A 97 1.94 4.85 -15.62
CA ALA A 97 2.02 5.48 -16.94
C ALA A 97 0.68 5.39 -17.69
N ARG A 98 0.06 4.20 -17.77
CA ARG A 98 -1.27 4.02 -18.41
C ARG A 98 -2.35 4.88 -17.78
N VAL A 99 -2.39 4.98 -16.45
CA VAL A 99 -3.37 5.82 -15.74
C VAL A 99 -3.11 7.29 -16.05
N TYR A 100 -1.85 7.73 -16.04
CA TYR A 100 -1.51 9.10 -16.39
C TYR A 100 -1.93 9.46 -17.82
N THR A 101 -1.72 8.58 -18.80
CA THR A 101 -2.20 8.76 -20.18
C THR A 101 -3.72 8.94 -20.23
N ILE A 102 -4.49 8.08 -19.57
CA ILE A 102 -5.95 8.20 -19.52
C ILE A 102 -6.36 9.55 -18.90
N VAL A 103 -5.69 9.98 -17.84
CA VAL A 103 -5.98 11.26 -17.18
C VAL A 103 -5.61 12.45 -18.07
N LYS A 104 -4.52 12.35 -18.83
CA LYS A 104 -4.08 13.37 -19.80
C LYS A 104 -5.11 13.52 -20.94
N GLU A 105 -5.59 12.42 -21.51
CA GLU A 105 -6.65 12.40 -22.53
C GLU A 105 -7.97 13.00 -21.99
N GLU A 106 -8.33 12.74 -20.74
CA GLU A 106 -9.52 13.34 -20.13
C GLU A 106 -9.32 14.83 -19.82
N ALA A 107 -8.10 15.26 -19.51
CA ALA A 107 -7.78 16.67 -19.30
C ALA A 107 -7.88 17.51 -20.57
N GLU A 108 -7.61 16.92 -21.74
CA GLU A 108 -7.78 17.58 -23.04
C GLU A 108 -9.27 17.84 -23.34
N LYS A 109 -10.14 16.91 -22.96
CA LYS A 109 -11.59 17.02 -23.18
C LYS A 109 -12.27 17.90 -22.14
N ASN A 110 -11.84 17.79 -20.88
CA ASN A 110 -12.50 18.40 -19.73
C ASN A 110 -11.49 19.06 -18.78
N PRO A 111 -10.79 20.13 -19.21
CA PRO A 111 -9.65 20.70 -18.49
C PRO A 111 -9.99 21.29 -17.11
N ASP A 112 -11.25 21.66 -16.90
CA ASP A 112 -11.72 22.34 -15.69
C ASP A 112 -12.10 21.38 -14.56
N LEU A 113 -12.19 20.07 -14.84
CA LEU A 113 -12.51 19.08 -13.81
C LEU A 113 -11.35 18.92 -12.81
N SER A 114 -11.67 18.66 -11.56
CA SER A 114 -10.68 18.16 -10.60
C SER A 114 -10.28 16.72 -10.90
N LEU A 115 -9.10 16.29 -10.45
CA LEU A 115 -8.65 14.90 -10.60
C LEU A 115 -9.64 13.88 -9.99
N LYS A 116 -10.28 14.23 -8.87
CA LYS A 116 -11.36 13.42 -8.29
C LYS A 116 -12.52 13.24 -9.26
N GLN A 117 -13.02 14.33 -9.84
CA GLN A 117 -14.13 14.28 -10.79
C GLN A 117 -13.78 13.47 -12.05
N VAL A 118 -12.55 13.59 -12.55
CA VAL A 118 -12.06 12.74 -13.65
C VAL A 118 -12.18 11.24 -13.29
N PHE A 119 -11.72 10.85 -12.10
CA PHE A 119 -11.84 9.45 -11.66
C PHE A 119 -13.28 9.00 -11.42
N GLU A 120 -14.16 9.91 -10.99
CA GLU A 120 -15.61 9.63 -10.87
C GLU A 120 -16.24 9.37 -12.24
N THR A 121 -15.90 10.17 -13.26
CA THR A 121 -16.35 9.99 -14.65
C THR A 121 -15.82 8.68 -15.26
N LEU A 122 -14.57 8.31 -14.95
CA LEU A 122 -13.96 7.06 -15.43
C LEU A 122 -14.50 5.82 -14.72
N ALA A 123 -15.06 5.95 -13.51
CA ALA A 123 -15.43 4.80 -12.68
C ALA A 123 -16.47 3.87 -13.35
N PRO A 124 -17.57 4.32 -13.98
CA PRO A 124 -18.57 3.42 -14.56
C PRO A 124 -18.00 2.48 -15.62
N ILE A 125 -17.24 2.99 -16.58
CA ILE A 125 -16.66 2.17 -17.67
C ILE A 125 -15.60 1.20 -17.13
N HIS A 126 -14.76 1.65 -16.20
CA HIS A 126 -13.75 0.80 -15.57
C HIS A 126 -14.38 -0.26 -14.65
N ARG A 127 -15.52 0.02 -14.02
CA ARG A 127 -16.28 -0.95 -13.23
C ARG A 127 -16.78 -2.07 -14.14
N LYS A 128 -17.40 -1.75 -15.28
CA LYS A 128 -17.84 -2.75 -16.27
C LYS A 128 -16.69 -3.62 -16.76
N ARG A 129 -15.55 -3.00 -17.11
CA ARG A 129 -14.33 -3.72 -17.52
C ARG A 129 -13.79 -4.63 -16.42
N LEU A 130 -13.80 -4.18 -15.17
CA LEU A 130 -13.35 -4.96 -14.03
C LEU A 130 -14.27 -6.16 -13.78
N ARG A 131 -15.60 -5.94 -13.80
CA ARG A 131 -16.59 -7.02 -13.65
C ARG A 131 -16.43 -8.10 -14.72
N LYS A 132 -16.18 -7.72 -15.99
CA LYS A 132 -15.90 -8.70 -17.06
C LYS A 132 -14.70 -9.60 -16.76
N LYS A 133 -13.65 -9.07 -16.12
CA LYS A 133 -12.48 -9.87 -15.70
C LYS A 133 -12.75 -10.73 -14.46
N GLN A 134 -13.61 -10.25 -13.56
CA GLN A 134 -13.93 -10.94 -12.31
C GLN A 134 -14.97 -12.05 -12.48
N ALA A 135 -15.89 -11.90 -13.43
CA ALA A 135 -17.00 -12.83 -13.66
C ALA A 135 -16.56 -14.29 -13.82
N PRO A 136 -15.60 -14.65 -14.71
CA PRO A 136 -15.17 -16.06 -14.82
C PRO A 136 -14.55 -16.58 -13.52
N ILE A 137 -13.78 -15.75 -12.80
CA ILE A 137 -13.15 -16.16 -11.54
C ILE A 137 -14.20 -16.43 -10.46
N PHE A 138 -15.24 -15.58 -10.37
CA PHE A 138 -16.34 -15.81 -9.44
C PHE A 138 -17.17 -17.04 -9.83
N GLN A 139 -17.34 -17.29 -11.13
CA GLN A 139 -18.00 -18.49 -11.62
C GLN A 139 -17.23 -19.75 -11.19
N ASP A 140 -15.91 -19.79 -11.38
CA ASP A 140 -15.06 -20.90 -10.94
C ASP A 140 -15.17 -21.16 -9.43
N ILE A 141 -15.21 -20.08 -8.62
CA ILE A 141 -15.40 -20.15 -7.17
C ILE A 141 -16.77 -20.74 -6.83
N ILE A 142 -17.82 -20.31 -7.51
CA ILE A 142 -19.20 -20.78 -7.29
C ILE A 142 -19.31 -22.27 -7.64
N GLU A 143 -18.79 -22.69 -8.79
CA GLU A 143 -18.81 -24.08 -9.24
C GLU A 143 -18.04 -25.00 -8.28
N ALA A 144 -16.84 -24.59 -7.84
CA ALA A 144 -16.12 -25.33 -6.82
C ALA A 144 -16.89 -25.35 -5.48
N GLY A 145 -17.56 -24.25 -5.13
CA GLY A 145 -18.40 -24.16 -3.93
C GLY A 145 -19.57 -25.14 -3.90
N GLN A 146 -20.09 -25.56 -5.06
CA GLN A 146 -21.16 -26.57 -5.13
C GLN A 146 -20.74 -27.95 -4.62
N LEU A 147 -19.43 -28.23 -4.63
CA LEU A 147 -18.84 -29.48 -4.12
C LEU A 147 -18.64 -29.46 -2.60
N LEU A 148 -18.95 -28.34 -1.93
CA LEU A 148 -18.81 -28.25 -0.47
C LEU A 148 -19.84 -29.13 0.26
N PRO A 149 -19.46 -29.71 1.41
CA PRO A 149 -20.41 -30.37 2.30
C PRO A 149 -21.55 -29.43 2.72
N GLU A 150 -22.71 -30.00 3.04
CA GLU A 150 -23.93 -29.24 3.34
C GLU A 150 -23.75 -28.20 4.46
N GLU A 151 -22.97 -28.55 5.48
CA GLU A 151 -22.63 -27.67 6.61
C GLU A 151 -21.90 -26.37 6.23
N TYR A 152 -21.20 -26.37 5.09
CA TYR A 152 -20.51 -25.22 4.52
C TYR A 152 -21.34 -24.54 3.43
N ARG A 153 -22.08 -25.32 2.63
CA ARG A 153 -22.77 -24.85 1.41
C ARG A 153 -23.73 -23.69 1.69
N TYR A 154 -24.61 -23.80 2.68
CA TYR A 154 -25.54 -22.72 3.04
C TYR A 154 -24.83 -21.40 3.40
N LYS A 155 -23.74 -21.48 4.17
CA LYS A 155 -22.96 -20.30 4.57
C LYS A 155 -22.23 -19.70 3.37
N PHE A 156 -21.71 -20.56 2.49
CA PHE A 156 -21.03 -20.17 1.26
C PHE A 156 -21.97 -19.43 0.31
N ASP A 157 -23.16 -19.97 0.05
CA ASP A 157 -24.15 -19.36 -0.86
C ASP A 157 -24.57 -17.97 -0.35
N ARG A 158 -24.84 -17.85 0.95
CA ARG A 158 -25.15 -16.55 1.58
C ARG A 158 -23.99 -15.57 1.47
N PHE A 159 -22.75 -16.05 1.65
CA PHE A 159 -21.54 -15.23 1.50
C PHE A 159 -21.36 -14.74 0.06
N MET A 160 -21.60 -15.59 -0.93
CA MET A 160 -21.52 -15.23 -2.34
C MET A 160 -22.63 -14.26 -2.77
N ALA A 161 -23.87 -14.45 -2.29
CA ALA A 161 -24.97 -13.52 -2.55
C ALA A 161 -24.70 -12.10 -2.00
N ILE A 162 -24.16 -12.01 -0.78
CA ILE A 162 -23.73 -10.72 -0.21
C ILE A 162 -22.59 -10.13 -1.03
N THR A 163 -21.65 -10.96 -1.49
CA THR A 163 -20.52 -10.52 -2.30
C THR A 163 -20.99 -9.92 -3.63
N GLU A 164 -21.92 -10.57 -4.32
CA GLU A 164 -22.50 -10.06 -5.57
C GLU A 164 -23.22 -8.72 -5.35
N THR A 165 -23.99 -8.60 -4.26
CA THR A 165 -24.65 -7.34 -3.90
C THR A 165 -23.64 -6.21 -3.70
N LYS A 166 -22.48 -6.48 -3.07
CA LYS A 166 -21.39 -5.50 -2.91
C LYS A 166 -20.72 -5.14 -4.24
N LEU A 167 -20.56 -6.11 -5.14
CA LEU A 167 -19.96 -5.90 -6.47
C LEU A 167 -20.83 -4.99 -7.35
N ASP A 168 -22.14 -5.08 -7.19
CA ASP A 168 -23.13 -4.19 -7.82
C ASP A 168 -23.20 -2.79 -7.18
N GLY A 169 -22.51 -2.57 -6.06
CA GLY A 169 -22.60 -1.31 -5.30
C GLY A 169 -23.94 -1.11 -4.61
N LYS A 170 -24.70 -2.19 -4.37
CA LYS A 170 -25.99 -2.14 -3.68
C LYS A 170 -25.79 -2.18 -2.15
N PRO A 171 -26.71 -1.58 -1.37
CA PRO A 171 -26.64 -1.60 0.09
C PRO A 171 -26.76 -3.02 0.66
N VAL A 172 -25.89 -3.36 1.63
CA VAL A 172 -25.89 -4.64 2.35
C VAL A 172 -25.92 -4.43 3.85
N TYR A 173 -26.34 -5.46 4.59
CA TYR A 173 -26.16 -5.47 6.03
C TYR A 173 -24.67 -5.64 6.38
N VAL A 174 -24.13 -4.69 7.15
CA VAL A 174 -22.75 -4.74 7.65
C VAL A 174 -22.80 -4.80 9.17
N PRO A 175 -22.32 -5.89 9.79
CA PRO A 175 -22.37 -6.00 11.25
C PRO A 175 -21.46 -4.97 11.92
N PHE A 176 -21.92 -4.43 13.05
CA PHE A 176 -21.07 -3.60 13.91
C PHE A 176 -19.96 -4.45 14.53
N SER A 177 -18.72 -3.94 14.47
CA SER A 177 -17.56 -4.56 15.10
C SER A 177 -16.92 -3.59 16.08
N THR A 178 -16.96 -3.91 17.37
CA THR A 178 -16.27 -3.16 18.44
C THR A 178 -14.78 -2.95 18.15
N ASN A 179 -14.08 -3.99 17.69
CA ASN A 179 -12.65 -3.89 17.40
C ASN A 179 -12.35 -2.90 16.27
N GLU A 180 -13.08 -3.00 15.16
CA GLU A 180 -13.02 -2.02 14.06
C GLU A 180 -13.33 -0.59 14.53
N PHE A 181 -14.35 -0.41 15.37
CA PHE A 181 -14.69 0.91 15.92
C PHE A 181 -13.54 1.51 16.74
N LYS A 182 -13.04 0.76 17.74
CA LYS A 182 -11.90 1.19 18.58
C LYS A 182 -10.66 1.51 17.75
N TYR A 183 -10.33 0.65 16.78
CA TYR A 183 -9.21 0.87 15.86
C TYR A 183 -9.38 2.18 15.06
N ARG A 184 -10.56 2.42 14.49
CA ARG A 184 -10.83 3.65 13.72
C ARG A 184 -10.81 4.89 14.61
N LEU A 185 -11.32 4.81 15.83
CA LEU A 185 -11.28 5.90 16.81
C LEU A 185 -9.83 6.25 17.21
N GLU A 186 -8.99 5.23 17.41
CA GLU A 186 -7.56 5.44 17.68
C GLU A 186 -6.83 6.08 16.50
N LYS A 187 -7.16 5.68 15.27
CA LYS A 187 -6.60 6.32 14.06
C LYS A 187 -6.97 7.79 13.96
N ILE A 188 -8.21 8.13 14.30
CA ILE A 188 -8.65 9.53 14.38
C ILE A 188 -7.85 10.30 15.44
N ARG A 189 -7.64 9.71 16.64
CA ARG A 189 -6.77 10.31 17.68
C ARG A 189 -5.36 10.57 17.16
N GLU A 190 -4.74 9.60 16.49
CA GLU A 190 -3.41 9.78 15.91
C GLU A 190 -3.35 10.93 14.89
N ASP A 191 -4.39 11.08 14.06
CA ASP A 191 -4.45 12.14 13.05
C ASP A 191 -4.65 13.53 13.66
N VAL A 192 -5.49 13.64 14.69
CA VAL A 192 -5.66 14.89 15.45
C VAL A 192 -4.37 15.25 16.18
N ASN A 193 -3.67 14.27 16.76
CA ASN A 193 -2.37 14.48 17.41
C ASN A 193 -1.30 15.02 16.43
N LYS A 194 -1.27 14.51 15.19
CA LYS A 194 -0.34 15.00 14.15
C LYS A 194 -0.59 16.45 13.77
N ARG A 195 -1.83 16.92 13.87
CA ARG A 195 -2.20 18.34 13.68
C ARG A 195 -1.84 19.21 14.89
N LYS A 196 -1.24 18.61 15.93
CA LYS A 196 -0.91 19.25 17.21
C LYS A 196 -2.13 19.83 17.93
N ASP A 197 -3.32 19.28 17.70
CA ASP A 197 -4.53 19.68 18.41
C ASP A 197 -4.62 18.96 19.77
N VAL A 198 -4.01 19.58 20.78
CA VAL A 198 -3.93 19.04 22.15
C VAL A 198 -5.31 18.89 22.79
N LYS A 199 -6.25 19.81 22.53
CA LYS A 199 -7.60 19.77 23.12
C LYS A 199 -8.40 18.61 22.51
N GLY A 200 -8.36 18.45 21.18
CA GLY A 200 -8.98 17.32 20.48
C GLY A 200 -8.43 15.97 20.95
N VAL A 201 -7.11 15.85 21.13
CA VAL A 201 -6.49 14.61 21.65
C VAL A 201 -7.01 14.27 23.05
N LYS A 202 -7.15 15.25 23.95
CA LYS A 202 -7.70 15.00 25.31
C LYS A 202 -9.13 14.45 25.24
N VAL A 203 -9.97 15.00 24.37
CA VAL A 203 -11.35 14.51 24.17
C VAL A 203 -11.33 13.07 23.65
N LEU A 204 -10.51 12.78 22.63
CA LEU A 204 -10.44 11.44 22.04
C LEU A 204 -9.89 10.39 23.01
N ASN A 205 -8.96 10.76 23.90
CA ASN A 205 -8.51 9.86 24.97
C ASN A 205 -9.65 9.51 25.94
N LYS A 206 -10.51 10.48 26.29
CA LYS A 206 -11.72 10.20 27.08
C LYS A 206 -12.68 9.29 26.33
N MET A 207 -12.91 9.54 25.04
CA MET A 207 -13.78 8.69 24.22
C MET A 207 -13.24 7.26 24.08
N LEU A 208 -11.92 7.08 23.93
CA LEU A 208 -11.29 5.76 23.91
C LEU A 208 -11.52 5.01 25.23
N LYS A 209 -11.37 5.70 26.37
CA LYS A 209 -11.66 5.12 27.69
C LYS A 209 -13.11 4.65 27.81
N GLU A 210 -14.07 5.44 27.34
CA GLU A 210 -15.48 5.03 27.33
C GLU A 210 -15.75 3.88 26.34
N ALA A 211 -15.08 3.88 25.19
CA ALA A 211 -15.18 2.81 24.20
C ALA A 211 -14.68 1.47 24.74
N GLU A 212 -13.81 1.43 25.77
CA GLU A 212 -13.41 0.19 26.42
C GLU A 212 -14.56 -0.62 27.01
N ARG A 213 -15.66 0.06 27.36
CA ARG A 213 -16.88 -0.55 27.91
C ARG A 213 -17.70 -1.29 26.85
N LEU A 214 -17.39 -1.14 25.55
CA LEU A 214 -18.11 -1.82 24.48
C LEU A 214 -17.90 -3.34 24.57
N PRO A 215 -18.98 -4.14 24.60
CA PRO A 215 -18.91 -5.59 24.45
C PRO A 215 -18.14 -5.99 23.18
N LEU A 216 -17.30 -7.02 23.26
CA LEU A 216 -16.47 -7.46 22.13
C LEU A 216 -17.29 -8.08 20.99
N LYS A 217 -18.37 -8.79 21.34
CA LYS A 217 -19.28 -9.45 20.40
C LYS A 217 -20.56 -8.63 20.29
N THR A 218 -21.06 -8.46 19.08
CA THR A 218 -22.36 -7.87 18.78
C THR A 218 -23.38 -9.00 18.62
N CYS A 219 -24.39 -9.04 19.48
CA CYS A 219 -25.56 -9.91 19.40
C CYS A 219 -26.78 -9.24 20.04
N SER A 220 -27.95 -9.88 19.99
CA SER A 220 -29.21 -9.38 20.54
C SER A 220 -29.09 -8.83 21.97
N ASN A 221 -28.27 -9.47 22.81
CA ASN A 221 -28.15 -9.11 24.22
C ASN A 221 -27.16 -7.96 24.48
N THR A 222 -26.29 -7.62 23.52
CA THR A 222 -25.27 -6.59 23.67
C THR A 222 -25.56 -5.33 22.86
N GLU A 223 -26.42 -5.44 21.84
CA GLU A 223 -26.66 -4.39 20.85
C GLU A 223 -27.18 -3.10 21.48
N GLU A 224 -28.15 -3.18 22.38
CA GLU A 224 -28.69 -2.01 23.07
C GLU A 224 -27.63 -1.32 23.93
N HIS A 225 -26.83 -2.09 24.66
CA HIS A 225 -25.73 -1.53 25.45
C HIS A 225 -24.67 -0.86 24.56
N GLN A 226 -24.35 -1.46 23.40
CA GLN A 226 -23.47 -0.87 22.40
C GLN A 226 -24.07 0.45 21.86
N LYS A 227 -25.36 0.50 21.55
CA LYS A 227 -26.07 1.73 21.13
C LYS A 227 -25.97 2.81 22.21
N THR A 228 -26.20 2.49 23.48
CA THR A 228 -26.08 3.42 24.60
C THR A 228 -24.68 4.05 24.64
N ILE A 229 -23.63 3.23 24.55
CA ILE A 229 -22.25 3.72 24.58
C ILE A 229 -21.96 4.61 23.36
N ILE A 230 -22.31 4.19 22.14
CA ILE A 230 -22.05 4.98 20.93
C ILE A 230 -22.82 6.32 20.98
N ASN A 231 -24.05 6.34 21.47
CA ASN A 231 -24.81 7.58 21.68
C ASN A 231 -24.16 8.48 22.73
N PHE A 232 -23.61 7.91 23.81
CA PHE A 232 -22.86 8.69 24.79
C PHE A 232 -21.59 9.32 24.18
N LEU A 233 -20.88 8.58 23.32
CA LEU A 233 -19.74 9.12 22.57
C LEU A 233 -20.16 10.27 21.64
N GLU A 234 -21.35 10.19 21.02
CA GLU A 234 -21.89 11.28 20.21
C GLU A 234 -22.16 12.55 21.03
N ILE A 235 -22.68 12.39 22.26
CA ILE A 235 -22.88 13.51 23.19
C ILE A 235 -21.54 14.16 23.54
N ILE A 236 -20.51 13.35 23.84
CA ILE A 236 -19.15 13.85 24.10
C ILE A 236 -18.65 14.65 22.89
N ARG A 237 -18.77 14.11 21.67
CA ARG A 237 -18.36 14.79 20.43
C ARG A 237 -19.05 16.16 20.30
N LYS A 238 -20.38 16.19 20.34
CA LYS A 238 -21.19 17.41 20.14
C LYS A 238 -20.91 18.51 21.15
N ARG A 239 -20.49 18.16 22.37
CA ARG A 239 -20.18 19.12 23.45
C ARG A 239 -18.70 19.48 23.54
N SER A 240 -17.88 19.05 22.59
CA SER A 240 -16.43 19.21 22.63
C SER A 240 -15.90 20.08 21.49
N VAL A 241 -14.59 20.37 21.53
CA VAL A 241 -13.87 21.03 20.43
C VAL A 241 -13.89 20.25 19.10
N LEU A 242 -14.33 18.99 19.12
CA LEU A 242 -14.47 18.13 17.93
C LEU A 242 -15.89 18.15 17.34
N GLN A 243 -16.74 19.09 17.78
CA GLN A 243 -18.01 19.35 17.12
C GLN A 243 -17.76 19.70 15.64
N GLY A 244 -18.48 19.04 14.73
CA GLY A 244 -18.30 19.22 13.29
C GLY A 244 -17.04 18.55 12.70
N TYR A 245 -16.26 17.80 13.49
CA TYR A 245 -15.13 17.05 12.94
C TYR A 245 -15.61 15.81 12.15
N GLU A 246 -15.72 15.97 10.83
CA GLU A 246 -16.33 15.02 9.88
C GLU A 246 -15.84 13.57 10.02
N PRO A 247 -14.54 13.26 10.19
CA PRO A 247 -14.09 11.88 10.34
C PRO A 247 -14.67 11.17 11.58
N LEU A 248 -14.81 11.88 12.70
CA LEU A 248 -15.36 11.33 13.94
C LEU A 248 -16.88 11.19 13.85
N GLU A 249 -17.55 12.20 13.28
CA GLU A 249 -18.98 12.15 13.03
C GLU A 249 -19.35 10.96 12.13
N LYS A 250 -18.64 10.80 11.02
CA LYS A 250 -18.83 9.67 10.10
C LYS A 250 -18.63 8.33 10.79
N LEU A 251 -17.63 8.20 11.67
CA LEU A 251 -17.40 6.96 12.43
C LEU A 251 -18.58 6.63 13.35
N ILE A 252 -19.08 7.60 14.10
CA ILE A 252 -20.19 7.41 15.04
C ILE A 252 -21.49 7.12 14.29
N THR A 253 -21.85 7.94 13.30
CA THR A 253 -23.07 7.76 12.50
C THR A 253 -23.09 6.40 11.81
N THR A 254 -21.99 6.02 11.15
CA THR A 254 -21.89 4.68 10.51
C THR A 254 -22.04 3.56 11.54
N SER A 255 -21.53 3.74 12.77
CA SER A 255 -21.63 2.72 13.82
C SER A 255 -23.06 2.56 14.32
N LEU A 256 -23.78 3.66 14.51
CA LEU A 256 -25.20 3.64 14.84
C LEU A 256 -26.03 3.04 13.70
N ASP A 257 -25.74 3.36 12.44
CA ASP A 257 -26.45 2.77 11.30
C ASP A 257 -26.25 1.23 11.25
N LYS A 258 -25.03 0.75 11.50
CA LYS A 258 -24.75 -0.69 11.61
C LYS A 258 -25.50 -1.34 12.78
N LEU A 259 -25.53 -0.70 13.95
CA LEU A 259 -26.26 -1.18 15.13
C LEU A 259 -27.78 -1.12 14.95
N ASN A 260 -28.28 -0.23 14.10
CA ASN A 260 -29.72 -0.12 13.77
C ASN A 260 -30.10 -0.94 12.53
N HIS A 261 -29.23 -1.86 12.10
CA HIS A 261 -29.42 -2.74 10.95
C HIS A 261 -29.78 -2.04 9.64
N LYS A 262 -29.35 -0.79 9.47
CA LYS A 262 -29.49 -0.10 8.19
C LYS A 262 -28.56 -0.73 7.16
N LYS A 263 -29.06 -0.90 5.94
CA LYS A 263 -28.24 -1.37 4.81
C LYS A 263 -27.30 -0.24 4.39
N LEU A 264 -26.02 -0.55 4.23
CA LEU A 264 -24.97 0.40 3.87
C LEU A 264 -24.29 -0.02 2.57
N ILE A 265 -23.89 0.97 1.77
CA ILE A 265 -23.02 0.70 0.60
C ILE A 265 -21.62 0.41 1.12
N GLU A 266 -21.21 -0.86 1.03
CA GLU A 266 -19.85 -1.30 1.35
C GLU A 266 -19.13 -1.75 0.07
N PRO A 267 -18.09 -1.03 -0.38
CA PRO A 267 -17.34 -1.42 -1.57
C PRO A 267 -16.72 -2.82 -1.44
N PHE A 268 -16.77 -3.60 -2.51
CA PHE A 268 -16.07 -4.87 -2.57
C PHE A 268 -14.55 -4.67 -2.33
N SER A 269 -14.00 -5.49 -1.43
CA SER A 269 -12.58 -5.53 -1.11
C SER A 269 -12.07 -6.96 -1.30
N ARG A 270 -11.20 -7.17 -2.30
CA ARG A 270 -10.57 -8.47 -2.56
C ARG A 270 -9.92 -9.05 -1.29
N LYS A 271 -9.19 -8.23 -0.53
CA LYS A 271 -8.51 -8.66 0.70
C LYS A 271 -9.51 -9.17 1.74
N SER A 272 -10.60 -8.43 1.95
CA SER A 272 -11.64 -8.80 2.91
C SER A 272 -12.40 -10.04 2.44
N PHE A 273 -12.66 -10.14 1.13
CA PHE A 273 -13.30 -11.31 0.51
C PHE A 273 -12.49 -12.58 0.75
N ILE A 274 -11.22 -12.62 0.36
CA ILE A 274 -10.36 -13.80 0.53
C ILE A 274 -10.21 -14.18 2.01
N TYR A 275 -10.02 -13.19 2.88
CA TYR A 275 -9.93 -13.44 4.31
C TYR A 275 -11.22 -14.08 4.87
N ASN A 276 -12.39 -13.55 4.51
CA ASN A 276 -13.66 -14.08 4.98
C ASN A 276 -13.98 -15.44 4.37
N LEU A 277 -13.62 -15.67 3.11
CA LEU A 277 -13.73 -16.95 2.43
C LEU A 277 -12.87 -18.02 3.12
N GLY A 278 -11.60 -17.72 3.40
CA GLY A 278 -10.72 -18.61 4.15
C GLY A 278 -11.19 -18.87 5.59
N LYS A 279 -11.83 -17.89 6.24
CA LYS A 279 -12.48 -18.10 7.54
C LYS A 279 -13.69 -19.03 7.44
N LEU A 280 -14.49 -18.88 6.39
CA LEU A 280 -15.67 -19.70 6.14
C LEU A 280 -15.29 -21.17 5.91
N LEU A 281 -14.24 -21.40 5.12
CA LEU A 281 -13.73 -22.74 4.76
C LEU A 281 -12.80 -23.34 5.83
N ARG A 282 -12.65 -22.69 6.98
CA ARG A 282 -11.77 -23.19 8.04
C ARG A 282 -12.31 -24.53 8.56
N GLY A 283 -11.41 -25.51 8.65
CA GLY A 283 -11.74 -26.85 9.14
C GLY A 283 -12.34 -27.79 8.09
N LEU A 284 -12.47 -27.34 6.83
CA LEU A 284 -12.89 -28.23 5.73
C LEU A 284 -11.85 -29.35 5.57
N GLU A 285 -12.30 -30.61 5.67
CA GLU A 285 -11.44 -31.79 5.57
C GLU A 285 -10.82 -31.96 4.17
N ASP A 286 -11.59 -31.66 3.12
CA ASP A 286 -11.09 -31.67 1.74
C ASP A 286 -10.19 -30.45 1.48
N GLU A 287 -8.92 -30.62 1.78
CA GLU A 287 -7.90 -29.58 1.58
C GLU A 287 -7.72 -29.22 0.10
N LYS A 288 -7.90 -30.17 -0.83
CA LYS A 288 -7.75 -29.89 -2.26
C LYS A 288 -8.87 -28.99 -2.75
N LEU A 289 -10.10 -29.25 -2.33
CA LEU A 289 -11.24 -28.39 -2.64
C LEU A 289 -11.09 -27.00 -2.00
N ARG A 290 -10.68 -26.95 -0.73
CA ARG A 290 -10.38 -25.70 -0.02
C ARG A 290 -9.37 -24.86 -0.80
N ASP A 291 -8.24 -25.47 -1.16
CA ASP A 291 -7.13 -24.78 -1.81
C ASP A 291 -7.54 -24.36 -3.23
N ARG A 292 -8.27 -25.18 -3.98
CA ARG A 292 -8.85 -24.80 -5.29
C ARG A 292 -9.71 -23.53 -5.20
N ILE A 293 -10.60 -23.44 -4.21
CA ILE A 293 -11.48 -22.27 -4.03
C ILE A 293 -10.66 -21.02 -3.67
N LEU A 294 -9.69 -21.16 -2.76
CA LEU A 294 -8.86 -20.04 -2.32
C LEU A 294 -7.89 -19.56 -3.40
N ASP A 295 -7.28 -20.47 -4.14
CA ASP A 295 -6.38 -20.17 -5.25
C ASP A 295 -7.13 -19.44 -6.37
N ALA A 296 -8.34 -19.90 -6.72
CA ALA A 296 -9.20 -19.18 -7.65
C ALA A 296 -9.45 -17.74 -7.17
N ALA A 297 -9.80 -17.55 -5.90
CA ALA A 297 -9.99 -16.22 -5.32
C ALA A 297 -8.73 -15.35 -5.32
N GLU A 298 -7.53 -15.93 -5.18
CA GLU A 298 -6.26 -15.20 -5.28
C GLU A 298 -5.96 -14.73 -6.72
N THR A 299 -6.57 -15.31 -7.75
CA THR A 299 -6.44 -14.78 -9.12
C THR A 299 -7.25 -13.50 -9.38
N LEU A 300 -8.13 -13.10 -8.46
CA LEU A 300 -8.93 -11.88 -8.60
C LEU A 300 -8.03 -10.65 -8.85
N PRO A 301 -8.38 -9.78 -9.83
CA PRO A 301 -7.54 -8.63 -10.18
C PRO A 301 -7.27 -7.71 -8.99
N THR A 302 -6.05 -7.20 -8.89
CA THR A 302 -5.64 -6.26 -7.84
C THR A 302 -5.42 -4.87 -8.41
N SER A 303 -5.33 -3.86 -7.54
CA SER A 303 -4.93 -2.51 -7.98
C SER A 303 -3.47 -2.42 -8.42
N LYS A 304 -2.66 -3.48 -8.27
CA LYS A 304 -1.26 -3.49 -8.71
C LYS A 304 -1.14 -3.85 -10.20
N ASP A 305 -1.95 -4.78 -10.67
CA ASP A 305 -1.89 -5.39 -12.01
C ASP A 305 -3.05 -4.96 -12.93
N SER A 306 -4.16 -4.44 -12.38
CA SER A 306 -5.32 -3.99 -13.17
C SER A 306 -5.53 -2.48 -13.10
N THR A 307 -5.43 -1.79 -14.25
CA THR A 307 -5.76 -0.36 -14.39
C THR A 307 -7.19 -0.06 -13.93
N SER A 308 -8.16 -0.90 -14.29
CA SER A 308 -9.55 -0.73 -13.84
C SER A 308 -9.69 -0.87 -12.33
N ALA A 309 -9.03 -1.86 -11.71
CA ALA A 309 -9.06 -2.00 -10.25
C ALA A 309 -8.39 -0.80 -9.55
N TYR A 310 -7.35 -0.23 -10.14
CA TYR A 310 -6.72 0.98 -9.65
C TYR A 310 -7.66 2.19 -9.72
N ILE A 311 -8.30 2.43 -10.88
CA ILE A 311 -9.22 3.56 -11.07
C ILE A 311 -10.40 3.48 -10.08
N ILE A 312 -11.04 2.31 -9.95
CA ILE A 312 -12.15 2.12 -8.99
C ILE A 312 -11.70 2.32 -7.55
N LYS A 313 -10.51 1.87 -7.19
CA LYS A 313 -9.97 2.08 -5.84
C LYS A 313 -9.73 3.57 -5.56
N CYS A 314 -9.24 4.30 -6.56
CA CYS A 314 -8.89 5.70 -6.42
C CYS A 314 -10.10 6.64 -6.58
N SER A 315 -11.20 6.22 -7.20
CA SER A 315 -12.38 7.09 -7.39
C SER A 315 -13.07 7.49 -6.09
N ALA A 316 -12.80 6.80 -4.98
CA ALA A 316 -13.28 7.17 -3.65
C ALA A 316 -12.29 8.07 -2.87
N ASP A 317 -11.09 8.30 -3.41
CA ASP A 317 -10.04 9.11 -2.78
C ASP A 317 -10.14 10.58 -3.25
N PRO A 318 -9.73 11.56 -2.42
CA PRO A 318 -9.64 12.95 -2.84
C PRO A 318 -8.44 13.16 -3.79
N SER A 319 -8.47 14.25 -4.59
CA SER A 319 -7.50 14.52 -5.66
C SER A 319 -6.04 14.41 -5.21
N GLU A 320 -5.70 14.92 -4.03
CA GLU A 320 -4.35 14.89 -3.47
C GLU A 320 -3.85 13.46 -3.26
N LYS A 321 -4.74 12.59 -2.78
CA LYS A 321 -4.42 11.20 -2.51
C LYS A 321 -4.32 10.41 -3.81
N ILE A 322 -5.13 10.72 -4.82
CA ILE A 322 -5.03 10.13 -6.16
C ILE A 322 -3.67 10.50 -6.79
N ALA A 323 -3.33 11.78 -6.83
CA ALA A 323 -2.06 12.27 -7.39
C ALA A 323 -0.85 11.69 -6.63
N TYR A 324 -0.90 11.69 -5.30
CA TYR A 324 0.16 11.09 -4.49
C TYR A 324 0.33 9.60 -4.79
N ARG A 325 -0.75 8.83 -4.91
CA ARG A 325 -0.68 7.39 -5.27
C ARG A 325 -0.10 7.15 -6.65
N LEU A 326 -0.33 8.05 -7.59
CA LEU A 326 0.20 7.96 -8.94
C LEU A 326 1.74 8.08 -8.94
N LEU A 327 2.28 9.00 -8.14
CA LEU A 327 3.72 9.27 -8.08
C LEU A 327 4.46 8.41 -7.05
N TRP A 328 3.81 7.99 -5.96
CA TRP A 328 4.42 7.27 -4.84
C TRP A 328 5.28 6.05 -5.24
N PRO A 329 4.88 5.21 -6.21
CA PRO A 329 5.64 4.04 -6.62
C PRO A 329 7.07 4.36 -7.05
N THR A 330 7.31 5.56 -7.59
CA THR A 330 8.58 5.99 -8.17
C THR A 330 9.36 6.93 -7.25
N PHE A 331 8.84 7.20 -6.05
CA PHE A 331 9.54 7.96 -5.03
C PHE A 331 10.86 7.30 -4.64
N ALA A 332 11.88 8.12 -4.47
CA ALA A 332 13.17 7.68 -4.00
C ALA A 332 13.07 7.14 -2.57
N SER A 333 13.64 5.97 -2.36
CA SER A 333 13.72 5.31 -1.06
C SER A 333 15.13 4.76 -0.84
N ILE A 334 15.50 4.60 0.43
CA ILE A 334 16.76 4.00 0.82
C ILE A 334 16.54 2.50 0.96
N GLU A 335 17.37 1.74 0.25
CA GLU A 335 17.35 0.30 0.21
C GLU A 335 18.53 -0.26 1.01
N HIS A 336 18.27 -1.19 1.93
CA HIS A 336 19.32 -1.99 2.55
C HIS A 336 19.66 -3.16 1.62
N ILE A 337 20.81 -3.09 0.94
CA ILE A 337 21.24 -4.11 -0.04
C ILE A 337 21.27 -5.49 0.64
N LYS A 338 21.90 -5.59 1.80
CA LYS A 338 21.66 -6.67 2.77
C LYS A 338 20.51 -6.27 3.70
N PRO A 339 19.38 -7.00 3.75
CA PRO A 339 18.25 -6.62 4.59
C PRO A 339 18.60 -6.54 6.08
N LYS A 340 18.04 -5.56 6.79
CA LYS A 340 18.25 -5.39 8.25
C LYS A 340 17.84 -6.63 9.06
N SER A 341 16.75 -7.29 8.65
CA SER A 341 16.27 -8.56 9.25
C SER A 341 17.26 -9.72 9.14
N LYS A 342 18.28 -9.59 8.28
CA LYS A 342 19.36 -10.56 8.07
C LYS A 342 20.72 -10.04 8.55
N GLY A 343 20.72 -9.05 9.46
CA GLY A 343 21.94 -8.45 9.99
C GLY A 343 22.65 -7.54 8.99
N GLY A 344 21.90 -6.88 8.10
CA GLY A 344 22.41 -5.79 7.28
C GLY A 344 22.70 -4.54 8.12
N ALA A 345 23.86 -3.93 7.89
CA ALA A 345 24.27 -2.71 8.59
C ALA A 345 23.35 -1.53 8.22
N ASP A 346 23.11 -0.65 9.17
CA ASP A 346 22.33 0.58 8.99
C ASP A 346 23.27 1.77 8.65
N ALA A 347 24.05 1.59 7.58
CA ALA A 347 25.13 2.49 7.18
C ALA A 347 25.17 2.64 5.65
N MET A 348 25.76 3.76 5.18
CA MET A 348 25.87 4.07 3.75
C MET A 348 26.51 2.95 2.93
N SER A 349 27.45 2.21 3.51
CA SER A 349 28.11 1.09 2.84
C SER A 349 27.17 -0.06 2.45
N ASN A 350 25.99 -0.14 3.09
CA ASN A 350 24.95 -1.12 2.80
C ASN A 350 23.69 -0.48 2.16
N PHE A 351 23.77 0.79 1.76
CA PHE A 351 22.63 1.49 1.17
C PHE A 351 22.73 1.53 -0.35
N GLY A 352 21.56 1.48 -0.99
CA GLY A 352 21.36 1.83 -2.40
C GLY A 352 20.11 2.68 -2.57
N GLY A 353 19.96 3.27 -3.75
CA GLY A 353 18.74 3.98 -4.14
C GLY A 353 17.78 3.05 -4.87
N ALA A 354 16.55 2.95 -4.37
CA ALA A 354 15.49 2.20 -5.04
C ALA A 354 14.19 3.00 -5.05
N THR A 355 13.36 2.80 -6.08
CA THR A 355 11.99 3.32 -6.01
C THR A 355 11.25 2.67 -4.85
N THR A 356 10.25 3.37 -4.31
CA THR A 356 9.47 2.87 -3.19
C THR A 356 8.73 1.59 -3.54
N LEU A 357 8.29 1.42 -4.79
CA LEU A 357 7.68 0.17 -5.27
C LEU A 357 8.66 -1.01 -5.22
N GLU A 358 9.89 -0.82 -5.70
CA GLU A 358 10.90 -1.89 -5.72
C GLU A 358 11.27 -2.32 -4.30
N ASN A 359 11.58 -1.36 -3.44
CA ASN A 359 11.91 -1.60 -2.04
C ASN A 359 10.76 -2.31 -1.31
N SER A 360 9.53 -1.81 -1.48
CA SER A 360 8.33 -2.42 -0.88
C SER A 360 8.00 -3.81 -1.42
N THR A 361 8.40 -4.12 -2.66
CA THR A 361 8.15 -5.43 -3.28
C THR A 361 9.21 -6.43 -2.87
N ARG A 362 10.47 -6.00 -2.74
CA ARG A 362 11.58 -6.84 -2.29
C ARG A 362 11.45 -7.20 -0.80
N CYS A 363 11.04 -6.27 0.06
CA CYS A 363 10.97 -6.48 1.50
C CYS A 363 12.29 -7.02 2.10
N ASN A 364 12.30 -8.31 2.50
CA ASN A 364 13.45 -8.98 3.13
C ASN A 364 14.06 -10.08 2.22
N ILE A 365 13.68 -10.09 0.94
CA ILE A 365 14.21 -11.04 -0.05
C ILE A 365 15.70 -10.79 -0.23
N ASP A 366 16.51 -11.85 -0.27
CA ASP A 366 17.95 -11.73 -0.47
C ASP A 366 18.29 -11.08 -1.80
N PHE A 367 19.38 -10.31 -1.85
CA PHE A 367 19.78 -9.60 -3.07
C PHE A 367 19.95 -10.53 -4.27
N ASN A 368 20.60 -11.68 -4.09
CA ASN A 368 20.75 -12.68 -5.15
C ASN A 368 19.40 -13.28 -5.62
N VAL A 369 18.43 -13.46 -4.73
CA VAL A 369 17.08 -13.90 -5.13
C VAL A 369 16.35 -12.80 -5.89
N GLN A 370 16.51 -11.55 -5.47
CA GLN A 370 15.98 -10.38 -6.19
C GLN A 370 16.60 -10.27 -7.59
N LEU A 371 17.91 -10.49 -7.72
CA LEU A 371 18.63 -10.48 -9.00
C LEU A 371 18.07 -11.51 -9.99
N LYS A 372 17.66 -12.69 -9.50
CA LYS A 372 17.00 -13.71 -10.33
C LYS A 372 15.59 -13.29 -10.76
N ARG A 373 14.87 -12.56 -9.91
CA ARG A 373 13.53 -12.04 -10.22
C ARG A 373 13.57 -10.85 -11.17
N LYS A 374 14.65 -10.08 -11.12
CA LYS A 374 14.89 -8.84 -11.88
C LYS A 374 16.28 -8.84 -12.50
N PRO A 375 16.51 -9.64 -13.56
CA PRO A 375 17.82 -9.76 -14.18
C PRO A 375 18.41 -8.42 -14.66
N GLU A 376 17.56 -7.47 -15.06
CA GLU A 376 17.91 -6.11 -15.46
C GLU A 376 18.60 -5.29 -14.36
N THR A 377 18.51 -5.72 -13.10
CA THR A 377 19.25 -5.14 -11.96
C THR A 377 20.74 -5.03 -12.25
N LYS A 378 21.34 -5.93 -13.03
CA LYS A 378 22.77 -5.83 -13.41
C LYS A 378 23.07 -4.53 -14.15
N ILE A 379 22.28 -4.24 -15.18
CA ILE A 379 22.43 -3.05 -16.02
C ILE A 379 22.03 -1.81 -15.22
N ASN A 380 20.97 -1.90 -14.41
CA ASN A 380 20.46 -0.77 -13.64
C ASN A 380 21.36 -0.39 -12.46
N CYS A 381 22.05 -1.34 -11.82
CA CYS A 381 23.12 -1.05 -10.86
C CYS A 381 24.30 -0.31 -11.52
N GLN A 382 24.61 -0.61 -12.79
CA GLN A 382 25.63 0.15 -13.54
C GLN A 382 25.16 1.59 -13.78
N LYS A 383 23.96 1.79 -14.33
CA LYS A 383 23.37 3.13 -14.51
C LYS A 383 23.32 3.93 -13.20
N TYR A 384 22.98 3.24 -12.10
CA TYR A 384 23.00 3.82 -10.77
C TYR A 384 24.40 4.34 -10.41
N ILE A 385 25.42 3.49 -10.46
CA ILE A 385 26.76 3.89 -10.02
C ILE A 385 27.37 4.93 -10.97
N ASP A 386 27.10 4.85 -12.27
CA ASP A 386 27.58 5.84 -13.25
C ASP A 386 27.06 7.23 -12.92
N ARG A 387 25.76 7.35 -12.61
CA ARG A 387 25.17 8.63 -12.17
C ARG A 387 25.79 9.12 -10.88
N ILE A 388 26.06 8.22 -9.92
CA ILE A 388 26.73 8.59 -8.67
C ILE A 388 28.15 9.11 -8.91
N ILE A 389 28.92 8.46 -9.80
CA ILE A 389 30.28 8.87 -10.19
C ILE A 389 30.25 10.25 -10.85
N GLU A 390 29.30 10.48 -11.76
CA GLU A 390 29.11 11.78 -12.40
C GLU A 390 28.83 12.89 -11.37
N LEU A 391 27.93 12.65 -10.41
CA LEU A 391 27.64 13.61 -9.34
C LEU A 391 28.87 13.89 -8.47
N ALA A 392 29.67 12.87 -8.18
CA ALA A 392 30.92 13.05 -7.44
C ALA A 392 31.91 13.93 -8.22
N ARG A 393 32.10 13.68 -9.52
CA ARG A 393 32.99 14.46 -10.40
C ARG A 393 32.54 15.90 -10.55
N ASN A 394 31.23 16.14 -10.59
CA ASN A 394 30.64 17.48 -10.66
C ASN A 394 30.64 18.21 -9.30
N GLY A 395 31.36 17.71 -8.29
CA GLY A 395 31.52 18.37 -6.99
C GLY A 395 30.30 18.30 -6.07
N ILE A 396 29.24 17.56 -6.43
CA ILE A 396 28.02 17.45 -5.61
C ILE A 396 28.31 16.73 -4.30
N PHE A 397 29.18 15.73 -4.32
CA PHE A 397 29.62 15.02 -3.11
C PHE A 397 30.32 15.97 -2.14
N LYS A 398 31.27 16.78 -2.64
CA LYS A 398 31.98 17.79 -1.87
C LYS A 398 31.01 18.84 -1.30
N LYS A 399 30.09 19.35 -2.12
CA LYS A 399 29.05 20.31 -1.71
C LYS A 399 28.24 19.83 -0.51
N HIS A 400 27.87 18.54 -0.49
CA HIS A 400 27.02 17.96 0.56
C HIS A 400 27.79 17.15 1.61
N LYS A 401 29.13 17.24 1.61
CA LYS A 401 30.01 16.51 2.55
C LYS A 401 29.77 14.99 2.53
N ILE A 402 29.57 14.43 1.34
CA ILE A 402 29.38 13.00 1.10
C ILE A 402 30.74 12.39 0.75
N ASP A 403 31.08 11.30 1.42
CA ASP A 403 32.33 10.58 1.18
C ASP A 403 32.24 9.82 -0.16
N THR A 404 33.24 10.02 -1.02
CA THR A 404 33.36 9.31 -2.29
C THR A 404 33.68 7.83 -2.11
N GLY A 405 34.14 7.42 -0.91
CA GLY A 405 34.26 6.01 -0.50
C GLY A 405 32.97 5.20 -0.72
N TYR A 406 31.80 5.85 -0.66
CA TYR A 406 30.51 5.24 -0.98
C TYR A 406 30.49 4.50 -2.33
N ILE A 407 31.20 5.00 -3.35
CA ILE A 407 31.23 4.39 -4.68
C ILE A 407 31.87 2.99 -4.62
N ARG A 408 32.97 2.86 -3.87
CA ARG A 408 33.65 1.58 -3.67
C ARG A 408 32.84 0.66 -2.76
N ASP A 409 32.24 1.21 -1.70
CA ASP A 409 31.39 0.45 -0.79
C ASP A 409 30.19 -0.17 -1.52
N PHE A 410 29.50 0.63 -2.34
CA PHE A 410 28.37 0.14 -3.13
C PHE A 410 28.78 -1.02 -4.01
N LYS A 411 29.87 -0.87 -4.79
CA LYS A 411 30.43 -1.94 -5.63
C LYS A 411 30.71 -3.22 -4.83
N ASN A 412 31.42 -3.08 -3.71
CA ASN A 412 31.81 -4.21 -2.88
C ASN A 412 30.58 -4.92 -2.29
N THR A 413 29.59 -4.16 -1.81
CA THR A 413 28.37 -4.70 -1.22
C THR A 413 27.50 -5.41 -2.25
N VAL A 414 27.26 -4.82 -3.44
CA VAL A 414 26.47 -5.51 -4.47
C VAL A 414 27.17 -6.76 -4.99
N GLN A 415 28.50 -6.76 -5.10
CA GLN A 415 29.28 -7.94 -5.46
C GLN A 415 29.18 -9.04 -4.40
N LYS A 416 29.33 -8.67 -3.13
CA LYS A 416 29.20 -9.62 -2.00
C LYS A 416 27.80 -10.22 -1.93
N GLU A 417 26.76 -9.39 -1.92
CA GLU A 417 25.38 -9.84 -1.73
C GLU A 417 24.81 -10.55 -2.97
N SER A 418 25.40 -10.33 -4.15
CA SER A 418 25.11 -11.13 -5.36
C SER A 418 25.94 -12.41 -5.47
N LYS A 419 26.86 -12.68 -4.53
CA LYS A 419 27.83 -13.78 -4.59
C LYS A 419 28.66 -13.75 -5.88
N GLY A 420 29.09 -12.56 -6.30
CA GLY A 420 29.90 -12.35 -7.50
C GLY A 420 29.11 -12.31 -8.82
N ALA A 421 27.79 -12.57 -8.81
CA ALA A 421 26.98 -12.59 -10.03
C ALA A 421 26.76 -11.20 -10.66
N LEU A 422 27.03 -10.14 -9.90
CA LEU A 422 26.96 -8.74 -10.33
C LEU A 422 28.21 -8.01 -9.83
N VAL A 423 28.96 -7.44 -10.77
CA VAL A 423 30.09 -6.54 -10.49
C VAL A 423 29.87 -5.28 -11.31
N VAL A 424 29.80 -4.13 -10.64
CA VAL A 424 29.72 -2.83 -11.33
C VAL A 424 31.12 -2.32 -11.67
N ASN A 425 31.24 -1.70 -12.83
CA ASN A 425 32.44 -1.02 -13.27
C ASN A 425 32.51 0.38 -12.64
N ILE A 426 33.65 0.69 -12.03
CA ILE A 426 33.94 2.01 -11.45
C ILE A 426 35.27 2.58 -11.97
N ALA A 427 35.80 2.05 -13.08
CA ALA A 427 37.10 2.46 -13.62
C ALA A 427 37.17 3.98 -13.86
N GLU A 428 36.06 4.58 -14.28
CA GLU A 428 35.94 6.04 -14.40
C GLU A 428 36.20 6.76 -13.07
N PHE A 429 35.69 6.25 -11.95
CA PHE A 429 35.98 6.83 -10.63
C PHE A 429 37.45 6.68 -10.23
N ASP A 430 38.08 5.55 -10.58
CA ASP A 430 39.48 5.27 -10.21
C ASP A 430 40.50 6.00 -11.12
N LYS A 431 40.10 6.47 -12.31
CA LYS A 431 40.91 7.37 -13.12
C LYS A 431 41.10 8.70 -12.37
N LYS A 432 42.30 8.89 -11.81
CA LYS A 432 42.74 10.09 -11.07
C LYS A 432 42.34 11.39 -11.79
N ALA A 433 41.22 11.98 -11.39
CA ALA A 433 40.96 13.40 -11.49
C ALA A 433 40.60 13.90 -10.10
N ARG A 434 41.28 14.96 -9.64
CA ARG A 434 41.20 15.53 -8.29
C ARG A 434 39.72 15.82 -7.92
N PHE A 435 39.17 15.10 -6.94
CA PHE A 435 37.87 15.39 -6.32
C PHE A 435 37.98 16.54 -5.30
#